data_AF-A0A2E7U234-F1
#
_entry.id   AF-A0A2E7U234-F1
#
_cell.length_a   1.000
_cell.length_b   1.000
_cell.length_c   1.000
_cell.angle_alpha   90.00
_cell.angle_beta   90.00
_cell.angle_gamma   90.00
#
_symmetry.space_group_name_H-M   'P 1'
#
loop_
_entity.id
_entity.type
_entity.pdbx_description
1 polymer ?
#
loop_
_entity_poly.entity_id
_entity_poly.type
_entity_poly.pdbx_seq_one_letter_code
_entity_poly.pdbx_strand_id
1 'polypeptide(L)' 'DDAIDVEYMMDNLWIVGDPQECADQIRDIYRQVGGFGTLLAVTQDPDDHQWEHECLELLKNDVGPRIADLG' A
#
# COMPACT_ATOMS: atom_id res chain seq x y z
N ASP A 1 10.38 15.18 19.69
CA ASP A 1 10.24 14.35 18.50
C ASP A 1 10.03 12.91 18.92
N ASP A 2 8.81 12.56 19.29
CA ASP A 2 8.42 11.21 19.71
C ASP A 2 6.90 11.05 19.46
N ALA A 3 6.46 11.16 18.20
CA ALA A 3 5.06 10.96 17.85
C ALA A 3 4.87 10.20 16.53
N ILE A 4 5.91 9.50 16.08
CA ILE A 4 5.79 8.49 15.02
C ILE A 4 5.93 7.15 15.73
N ASP A 5 4.83 6.68 16.30
CA ASP A 5 4.72 5.33 16.84
C ASP A 5 4.12 4.38 15.79
N VAL A 6 4.07 3.08 16.10
CA VAL A 6 3.53 2.07 15.19
C VAL A 6 2.08 2.38 14.82
N GLU A 7 1.30 2.89 15.77
CA GLU A 7 -0.10 3.27 15.58
C GLU A 7 -0.23 4.41 14.56
N TYR A 8 0.60 5.46 14.68
CA TYR A 8 0.69 6.53 13.71
C TYR A 8 1.09 6.04 12.30
N MET A 9 2.06 5.12 12.22
CA MET A 9 2.50 4.55 10.94
C MET A 9 1.39 3.73 10.28
N MET A 10 0.66 2.91 11.06
CA MET A 10 -0.48 2.13 10.57
C MET A 10 -1.62 3.02 10.09
N ASP A 11 -1.89 4.11 10.79
CA ASP A 11 -3.03 4.99 10.48
C ASP A 11 -2.76 5.96 9.33
N ASN A 12 -1.49 6.29 9.04
CA ASN A 12 -1.17 7.40 8.14
C ASN A 12 -0.19 7.06 7.01
N LEU A 13 0.58 5.97 7.10
CA LEU A 13 1.70 5.72 6.19
C LEU A 13 1.70 4.33 5.55
N TRP A 14 1.28 3.29 6.25
CA TRP A 14 1.31 1.93 5.72
C TRP A 14 0.00 1.57 5.02
N ILE A 15 0.14 0.89 3.88
CA ILE A 15 -0.98 0.26 3.18
C ILE A 15 -1.06 -1.18 3.68
N VAL A 16 -1.96 -1.43 4.63
CA VAL A 16 -2.14 -2.74 5.26
C VAL A 16 -3.61 -3.11 5.28
N GLY A 17 -3.92 -4.36 4.95
CA GLY A 17 -5.28 -4.88 4.96
C GLY A 17 -5.49 -5.95 3.89
N ASP A 18 -6.75 -6.27 3.64
CA ASP A 18 -7.14 -7.08 2.50
C ASP A 18 -6.98 -6.30 1.17
N PRO A 19 -7.12 -6.96 0.00
CA PRO A 19 -6.93 -6.27 -1.28
C PRO A 19 -7.90 -5.12 -1.55
N GLN A 20 -9.10 -5.15 -0.98
CA GLN A 20 -10.08 -4.06 -1.12
C GLN A 20 -9.68 -2.88 -0.23
N GLU A 21 -9.34 -3.13 1.04
CA GLU A 21 -8.86 -2.10 1.97
C GLU A 21 -7.60 -1.41 1.44
N CYS A 22 -6.66 -2.17 0.88
CA CYS A 22 -5.46 -1.63 0.25
C CYS A 22 -5.81 -0.72 -0.96
N ALA A 23 -6.77 -1.15 -1.80
CA ALA A 23 -7.20 -0.35 -2.95
C ALA A 23 -7.86 0.97 -2.52
N ASP A 24 -8.64 0.96 -1.45
CA ASP A 24 -9.30 2.14 -0.92
C ASP A 24 -8.31 3.13 -0.29
N GLN A 25 -7.31 2.64 0.46
CA GLN A 25 -6.21 3.46 0.96
C GLN A 25 -5.42 4.13 -0.18
N ILE A 26 -5.10 3.39 -1.25
CA ILE A 26 -4.42 3.93 -2.43
C ILE A 26 -5.25 5.03 -3.10
N ARG A 27 -6.57 4.83 -3.22
CA ARG A 27 -7.49 5.84 -3.78
C ARG A 27 -7.52 7.11 -2.95
N ASP A 28 -7.53 6.98 -1.64
CA ASP A 28 -7.55 8.13 -0.75
C ASP A 28 -6.25 8.93 -0.86
N ILE A 29 -5.09 8.26 -0.89
CA ILE A 29 -3.81 8.93 -1.16
C ILE A 29 -3.84 9.60 -2.53
N TYR A 30 -4.30 8.90 -3.58
CA TYR A 30 -4.39 9.45 -4.94
C TYR A 30 -5.21 10.74 -4.98
N ARG A 31 -6.36 10.78 -4.30
CA ARG A 31 -7.21 11.97 -4.19
C ARG A 31 -6.55 13.09 -3.41
N GLN A 32 -5.88 12.78 -2.30
CA GLN A 32 -5.25 13.77 -1.42
C GLN A 32 -4.09 14.50 -2.11
N VAL A 33 -3.29 13.80 -2.91
CA VAL A 33 -2.10 14.38 -3.57
C VAL A 33 -2.38 14.88 -4.99
N GLY A 34 -3.58 14.64 -5.53
CA GLY A 34 -3.96 15.04 -6.90
C GLY A 34 -3.52 14.05 -7.99
N GLY A 35 -3.16 12.83 -7.61
CA GLY A 35 -2.82 11.72 -8.51
C GLY A 35 -1.32 11.40 -8.60
N PHE A 36 -1.02 10.18 -9.04
CA PHE A 36 0.32 9.69 -9.36
C PHE A 36 0.23 8.58 -10.43
N GLY A 37 1.30 8.36 -11.19
CA GLY A 37 1.31 7.38 -12.29
C GLY A 37 1.81 5.98 -11.90
N THR A 38 2.45 5.81 -10.74
CA THR A 38 3.03 4.53 -10.33
C THR A 38 3.10 4.44 -8.82
N LEU A 39 2.69 3.29 -8.27
CA LEU A 39 2.92 2.91 -6.88
C LEU A 39 4.23 2.12 -6.80
N LEU A 40 5.21 2.62 -6.03
CA LEU A 40 6.47 1.92 -5.77
C LEU A 40 6.37 1.22 -4.41
N ALA A 41 6.28 -0.11 -4.42
CA ALA A 41 6.39 -0.91 -3.21
C ALA A 41 7.87 -1.06 -2.81
N VAL A 42 8.18 -0.77 -1.53
CA VAL A 42 9.55 -0.85 -0.99
C VAL A 42 9.53 -1.75 0.23
N THR A 43 10.43 -2.74 0.25
CA THR A 43 10.71 -3.60 1.39
C THR A 43 12.17 -3.43 1.82
N GLN A 44 12.44 -3.59 3.13
CA GLN A 44 13.79 -3.63 3.69
C GLN A 44 13.92 -4.90 4.53
N ASP A 45 14.77 -5.84 4.09
CA ASP A 45 15.18 -7.04 4.82
C ASP A 45 14.02 -7.79 5.52
N PRO A 46 13.11 -8.41 4.75
CA PRO A 46 11.97 -9.10 5.35
C PRO A 46 12.45 -10.36 6.08
N ASP A 47 11.90 -10.60 7.27
CA ASP A 47 12.13 -11.85 8.00
C ASP A 47 11.68 -13.09 7.20
N ASP A 48 10.66 -12.92 6.35
CA ASP A 48 10.14 -13.94 5.44
C ASP A 48 9.96 -13.39 4.01
N HIS A 49 10.88 -13.78 3.12
CA HIS A 49 10.83 -13.43 1.69
C HIS A 49 9.65 -14.03 0.94
N GLN A 50 9.13 -15.19 1.37
CA GLN A 50 7.99 -15.82 0.72
C GLN A 50 6.73 -15.00 0.99
N TRP A 51 6.57 -14.54 2.24
CA TRP A 51 5.49 -13.64 2.61
C TRP A 51 5.52 -12.33 1.81
N GLU A 52 6.70 -11.70 1.70
CA GLU A 52 6.86 -10.49 0.88
C GLU A 52 6.42 -10.72 -0.58
N HIS A 53 6.84 -11.84 -1.17
CA HIS A 53 6.49 -12.17 -2.54
C HIS A 53 4.98 -12.35 -2.73
N GLU A 54 4.31 -12.99 -1.77
CA GLU A 54 2.85 -13.16 -1.77
C GLU A 54 2.13 -11.80 -1.67
N CYS A 55 2.60 -10.89 -0.83
CA CYS A 55 2.07 -9.52 -0.76
C CYS A 55 2.22 -8.78 -2.10
N LEU A 56 3.36 -8.92 -2.78
CA LEU A 56 3.58 -8.30 -4.10
C LEU A 56 2.67 -8.90 -5.18
N GLU A 57 2.43 -10.21 -5.15
CA GLU A 57 1.48 -10.87 -6.06
C GLU A 57 0.04 -10.40 -5.81
N LEU A 58 -0.38 -10.23 -4.54
CA LEU A 58 -1.69 -9.65 -4.21
C LEU A 58 -1.79 -8.18 -4.66
N LEU A 59 -0.76 -7.37 -4.42
CA LEU A 59 -0.72 -5.98 -4.90
C LEU A 59 -0.90 -5.89 -6.41
N LYS A 60 -0.23 -6.77 -7.16
CA LYS A 60 -0.28 -6.77 -8.62
C LYS A 60 -1.58 -7.36 -9.17
N ASN A 61 -1.99 -8.54 -8.71
CA ASN A 61 -3.07 -9.31 -9.33
C ASN A 61 -4.45 -8.98 -8.76
N ASP A 62 -4.52 -8.51 -7.50
CA ASP A 62 -5.77 -8.16 -6.85
C ASP A 62 -5.94 -6.65 -6.71
N VAL A 63 -4.98 -5.95 -6.12
CA VAL A 63 -5.13 -4.50 -5.88
C VAL A 63 -5.04 -3.72 -7.21
N GLY A 64 -4.08 -4.06 -8.07
CA GLY A 64 -3.86 -3.41 -9.37
C GLY A 64 -5.14 -3.26 -10.21
N PRO A 65 -5.88 -4.35 -10.51
CA PRO A 65 -7.13 -4.26 -11.26
C PRO A 65 -8.20 -3.40 -10.59
N ARG A 66 -8.23 -3.37 -9.24
CA ARG A 66 -9.19 -2.58 -8.48
C ARG A 66 -8.93 -1.09 -8.58
N ILE A 67 -7.71 -0.65 -8.91
CA ILE A 67 -7.34 0.77 -9.05
C ILE A 67 -6.98 1.16 -10.49
N ALA A 68 -7.21 0.28 -11.46
CA ALA A 68 -6.83 0.49 -12.86
C ALA A 68 -7.58 1.67 -13.53
N ASP A 69 -8.63 2.18 -12.88
CA ASP A 69 -9.34 3.41 -13.27
C ASP A 69 -8.58 4.69 -12.88
N LEU A 70 -7.59 4.60 -12.00
CA LEU A 70 -6.79 5.72 -11.52
C LEU A 70 -5.63 6.05 -12.49
N GLY A 71 -5.96 6.64 -13.64
CA GLY A 71 -4.99 7.27 -14.56
C GLY A 71 -4.34 6.34 -15.57
#